data_AF-A0A564YW31-F1
#
_entry.id   AF-A0A564YW31-F1
#
_cell.length_a   1.000
_cell.length_b   1.000
_cell.length_c   1.000
_cell.angle_alpha   90.00
_cell.angle_beta   90.00
_cell.angle_gamma   90.00
#
_symmetry.space_group_name_H-M   'P 1'
#
loop_
_entity.id
_entity.type
_entity.pdbx_description
1 polymer ?
#
loop_
_entity_poly.entity_id
_entity_poly.type
_entity_poly.pdbx_seq_one_letter_code
_entity_poly.pdbx_strand_id
1 'polypeptide(L)'
;NESISCSEFGPLCFVGVNRKCERNHSDGRWHHHSFGEHICRNCLKFFRNINKCNSGTDIVKRAYAMRLRFWEASFAEYPGADTLNNGRLVYEYIITNLLPLWRKCCQCSKWRQIPIEFSFKQGLTKSRFVCS
;
A
#
# COMPACT_ATOMS: atom_id res chain seq x y z
N ASN A 1 -14.30 24.38 -3.76
CA ASN A 1 -12.90 24.00 -4.05
C ASN A 1 -12.85 22.55 -4.45
N GLU A 2 -13.21 22.28 -5.71
CA GLU A 2 -13.10 20.97 -6.32
C GLU A 2 -11.62 20.67 -6.55
N SER A 3 -11.15 19.55 -6.00
CA SER A 3 -9.81 19.03 -6.26
C SER A 3 -9.60 18.91 -7.76
N ILE A 4 -8.51 19.48 -8.28
CA ILE A 4 -8.00 19.25 -9.64
C ILE A 4 -8.22 17.77 -9.97
N SER A 5 -9.11 17.48 -10.92
CA SER A 5 -9.66 16.15 -11.10
C SER A 5 -8.53 15.20 -11.42
N CYS A 6 -8.32 14.18 -10.58
CA CYS A 6 -7.32 13.12 -10.79
C CYS A 6 -7.56 12.29 -12.07
N SER A 7 -8.51 12.72 -12.91
CA SER A 7 -9.04 12.07 -14.10
C SER A 7 -8.14 12.16 -15.33
N GLU A 8 -7.09 12.99 -15.33
CA GLU A 8 -6.19 13.11 -16.49
C GLU A 8 -5.16 11.98 -16.58
N PHE A 9 -4.92 11.26 -15.48
CA PHE A 9 -3.90 10.22 -15.42
C PHE A 9 -4.58 8.86 -15.26
N GLY A 10 -4.28 7.93 -16.17
CA GLY A 10 -4.70 6.54 -16.03
C GLY A 10 -4.24 5.98 -14.69
N PRO A 11 -5.14 5.74 -13.72
CA PRO A 11 -4.73 5.38 -12.37
C PRO A 11 -4.09 4.00 -12.35
N LEU A 12 -3.00 3.86 -11.59
CA LEU A 12 -2.32 2.58 -11.35
C LEU A 12 -2.48 2.18 -9.89
N CYS A 13 -2.90 0.93 -9.65
CA CYS A 13 -2.97 0.40 -8.30
C CYS A 13 -1.58 0.05 -7.76
N PHE A 14 -1.05 0.87 -6.84
CA PHE A 14 0.27 0.61 -6.25
C PHE A 14 0.31 -0.65 -5.37
N VAL A 15 -0.84 -1.11 -4.87
CA VAL A 15 -0.93 -2.28 -3.97
C VAL A 15 -0.70 -3.59 -4.72
N GLY A 16 -1.35 -3.81 -5.85
CA GLY A 16 -1.06 -4.95 -6.73
C GLY A 16 -1.26 -6.38 -6.20
N VAL A 17 -1.73 -6.59 -4.96
CA VAL A 17 -1.70 -7.92 -4.30
C VAL A 17 -2.86 -8.86 -4.68
N ASN A 18 -4.04 -8.33 -5.02
CA ASN A 18 -5.19 -9.17 -5.34
C ASN A 18 -5.06 -9.74 -6.76
N ARG A 19 -5.42 -11.01 -6.98
CA ARG A 19 -5.39 -11.62 -8.33
C ARG A 19 -6.30 -10.91 -9.34
N LYS A 20 -7.35 -10.25 -8.86
CA LYS A 20 -8.27 -9.40 -9.64
C LYS A 20 -7.91 -7.90 -9.51
N CYS A 21 -6.65 -7.57 -9.20
CA CYS A 21 -6.20 -6.18 -9.18
C CYS A 21 -6.46 -5.54 -10.55
N GLU A 22 -7.04 -4.35 -10.56
CA GLU A 22 -7.35 -3.62 -11.79
C GLU A 22 -6.08 -3.05 -12.46
N ARG A 23 -4.90 -3.15 -11.85
CA ARG A 23 -3.63 -2.67 -12.41
C ARG A 23 -3.77 -1.22 -12.90
N ASN A 24 -3.82 -0.98 -14.21
CA ASN A 24 -4.02 0.31 -14.87
C ASN A 24 -5.32 0.38 -15.70
N HIS A 25 -6.26 -0.54 -15.48
CA HIS A 25 -7.54 -0.59 -16.20
C HIS A 25 -8.48 0.52 -15.70
N SER A 26 -9.06 1.28 -16.64
CA SER A 26 -9.78 2.55 -16.40
C SER A 26 -11.15 2.42 -15.72
N ASP A 27 -11.74 1.23 -15.68
CA ASP A 27 -13.19 1.09 -15.46
C ASP A 27 -13.56 0.92 -13.97
N GLY A 28 -12.57 1.06 -13.10
CA GLY A 28 -12.65 0.81 -11.67
C GLY A 28 -13.07 2.01 -10.82
N ARG A 29 -13.66 1.73 -9.65
CA ARG A 29 -13.74 2.75 -8.58
C ARG A 29 -12.42 2.79 -7.84
N TRP A 30 -11.74 3.92 -7.93
CA TRP A 30 -10.44 4.15 -7.32
C TRP A 30 -10.55 4.81 -5.94
N HIS A 31 -9.72 4.38 -5.01
CA HIS A 31 -9.48 5.13 -3.77
C HIS A 31 -8.22 5.96 -3.96
N HIS A 32 -8.39 7.28 -3.92
CA HIS A 32 -7.32 8.27 -4.09
C HIS A 32 -6.57 8.46 -2.78
N HIS A 33 -5.22 8.39 -2.85
CA HIS A 33 -4.34 8.78 -1.76
C HIS A 33 -3.64 10.10 -2.05
N SER A 34 -3.02 10.18 -3.24
CA SER A 34 -2.37 11.38 -3.76
C SER A 34 -2.49 11.37 -5.29
N PHE A 35 -2.06 12.45 -5.95
CA PHE A 35 -2.19 12.61 -7.41
C PHE A 35 -1.60 11.45 -8.22
N GLY A 36 -0.52 10.82 -7.75
CA GLY A 36 0.10 9.67 -8.41
C GLY A 36 -0.27 8.30 -7.82
N GLU A 37 -1.04 8.27 -6.72
CA GLU A 37 -1.14 7.09 -5.86
C GLU A 37 -2.59 6.70 -5.63
N HIS A 38 -2.95 5.53 -6.16
CA HIS A 38 -4.31 5.03 -6.18
C HIS A 38 -4.39 3.57 -5.73
N ILE A 39 -5.52 3.21 -5.13
CA ILE A 39 -5.83 1.83 -4.74
C ILE A 39 -7.10 1.40 -5.48
N CYS A 40 -7.01 0.30 -6.25
CA CYS A 40 -8.21 -0.27 -6.88
C CYS A 40 -9.14 -0.89 -5.84
N ARG A 41 -10.43 -0.92 -6.14
CA ARG A 41 -11.47 -1.47 -5.25
C ARG A 41 -11.18 -2.92 -4.84
N ASN A 42 -10.66 -3.74 -5.75
CA ASN A 42 -10.41 -5.16 -5.50
C ASN A 42 -9.29 -5.38 -4.47
N CYS A 43 -8.20 -4.61 -4.54
CA CYS A 43 -7.13 -4.65 -3.53
C CYS A 43 -7.62 -4.14 -2.17
N LEU A 44 -8.42 -3.07 -2.13
CA LEU A 44 -8.95 -2.59 -0.85
C LEU A 44 -9.95 -3.58 -0.23
N LYS A 45 -10.84 -4.17 -1.04
CA LYS A 45 -11.80 -5.19 -0.59
C LYS A 45 -11.08 -6.46 -0.09
N PHE A 46 -9.93 -6.80 -0.68
CA PHE A 46 -9.10 -7.90 -0.21
C PHE A 46 -8.66 -7.68 1.24
N PHE A 47 -8.05 -6.53 1.55
CA PHE A 47 -7.59 -6.24 2.91
C PHE A 47 -8.74 -6.12 3.92
N ARG A 48 -9.85 -5.46 3.56
CA ARG A 48 -11.04 -5.36 4.42
C ARG A 48 -11.66 -6.71 4.79
N ASN A 49 -11.42 -7.75 4.01
CA ASN A 49 -11.95 -9.10 4.25
C ASN A 49 -10.84 -10.13 4.49
N ILE A 50 -9.61 -9.68 4.75
CA ILE A 50 -8.45 -10.57 4.81
C ILE A 50 -8.53 -11.53 6.00
N ASN A 51 -9.08 -11.05 7.12
CA ASN A 51 -9.32 -11.83 8.34
C ASN A 51 -10.62 -12.66 8.33
N LYS A 52 -11.48 -12.51 7.30
CA LYS A 52 -12.81 -13.14 7.27
C LYS A 52 -12.85 -14.56 6.67
N CYS A 53 -11.72 -15.10 6.19
CA CYS A 53 -11.67 -16.51 5.76
C CYS A 53 -10.38 -17.16 6.27
N ASN A 54 -10.52 -17.97 7.32
CA ASN A 54 -9.42 -18.72 7.92
C ASN A 54 -9.21 -20.12 7.29
N SER A 55 -10.01 -20.50 6.28
CA SER A 55 -10.08 -21.88 5.76
C SER A 55 -9.44 -22.12 4.39
N GLY A 56 -8.73 -21.15 3.80
CA GLY A 56 -8.17 -21.27 2.45
C GLY A 56 -6.67 -21.59 2.38
N THR A 57 -6.27 -22.35 1.36
CA THR A 57 -4.87 -22.64 0.97
C THR A 57 -4.13 -21.44 0.34
N ASP A 58 -4.75 -20.25 0.33
CA ASP A 58 -4.15 -19.05 -0.26
C ASP A 58 -3.02 -18.50 0.64
N ILE A 59 -1.79 -18.90 0.32
CA ILE A 59 -0.56 -18.51 1.02
C ILE A 59 -0.38 -16.99 1.03
N VAL A 60 -0.72 -16.29 -0.06
CA VAL A 60 -0.58 -14.83 -0.16
C VAL A 60 -1.54 -14.16 0.81
N LYS A 61 -2.80 -14.59 0.84
CA LYS A 61 -3.79 -14.08 1.80
C LYS A 61 -3.35 -14.31 3.24
N ARG A 62 -2.84 -15.50 3.58
CA ARG A 62 -2.35 -15.81 4.92
C ARG A 62 -1.17 -14.92 5.33
N ALA A 63 -0.20 -14.72 4.44
CA ALA A 63 0.96 -13.88 4.73
C ALA A 63 0.56 -12.43 5.04
N TYR A 64 -0.31 -11.83 4.22
CA TYR A 64 -0.79 -10.48 4.46
C TYR A 64 -1.73 -10.38 5.67
N ALA A 65 -2.57 -11.39 5.95
CA ALA A 65 -3.39 -11.41 7.16
C ALA A 65 -2.52 -11.42 8.42
N MET A 66 -1.46 -12.24 8.44
CA MET A 66 -0.51 -12.25 9.55
C MET A 66 0.20 -10.90 9.70
N ARG A 67 0.70 -10.32 8.61
CA ARG A 67 1.37 -9.00 8.64
C ARG A 67 0.46 -7.90 9.16
N LEU A 68 -0.80 -7.86 8.72
CA LEU A 68 -1.78 -6.90 9.23
C LEU A 68 -2.02 -7.08 10.73
N ARG A 69 -2.24 -8.31 11.20
CA ARG A 69 -2.42 -8.58 12.64
C ARG A 69 -1.21 -8.21 13.49
N PHE A 70 0.01 -8.50 13.01
CA PHE A 70 1.23 -8.09 13.70
C PHE A 70 1.38 -6.57 13.75
N TRP A 71 1.06 -5.89 12.64
CA TRP A 71 1.06 -4.43 12.60
C TRP A 71 0.01 -3.86 13.58
N GLU A 72 -1.22 -4.36 13.58
CA GLU A 72 -2.27 -3.96 14.53
C GLU A 72 -1.82 -4.17 15.98
N ALA A 73 -1.25 -5.34 16.30
CA ALA A 73 -0.74 -5.65 17.63
C ALA A 73 0.40 -4.72 18.08
N SER A 74 1.19 -4.15 17.16
CA SER A 74 2.26 -3.20 17.52
C SER A 74 1.73 -1.87 18.08
N PHE A 75 0.43 -1.61 17.93
CA PHE A 75 -0.24 -0.44 18.53
C PHE A 75 -0.96 -0.75 19.83
N ALA A 76 -1.01 -2.01 20.27
CA ALA A 76 -1.74 -2.41 21.49
C ALA A 76 -1.16 -1.78 22.77
N GLU A 77 0.10 -1.33 22.73
CA GLU A 77 0.76 -0.62 23.83
C GLU A 77 0.39 0.88 23.90
N TYR A 78 -0.29 1.42 22.88
CA TYR A 78 -0.64 2.84 22.80
C TYR A 78 -2.10 3.08 23.23
N PRO A 79 -2.34 3.84 24.32
CA PRO A 79 -3.69 4.18 24.76
C PRO A 79 -4.45 4.93 23.64
N GLY A 80 -5.60 4.40 23.21
CA GLY A 80 -6.46 5.02 22.20
C GLY A 80 -6.47 4.36 20.81
N ALA A 81 -5.65 3.32 20.58
CA ALA A 81 -5.61 2.58 19.31
C ALA A 81 -6.93 1.88 18.94
N ASP A 82 -7.76 1.54 19.93
CA ASP A 82 -9.08 0.88 19.77
C ASP A 82 -10.14 1.75 19.07
N THR A 83 -9.87 3.03 18.79
CA THR A 83 -10.84 3.97 18.21
C THR A 83 -10.90 3.98 16.68
N LEU A 84 -10.07 3.19 16.01
CA LEU A 84 -10.02 3.17 14.55
C LEU A 84 -11.01 2.13 13.99
N ASN A 85 -12.05 2.60 13.30
CA ASN A 85 -12.96 1.72 12.55
C ASN A 85 -12.15 0.84 11.58
N ASN A 86 -12.52 -0.45 11.46
CA ASN A 86 -11.86 -1.46 10.60
C ASN A 86 -11.47 -0.95 9.19
N GLY A 87 -12.29 -0.06 8.60
CA GLY A 87 -12.02 0.52 7.29
C GLY A 87 -10.84 1.52 7.25
N ARG A 88 -10.62 2.28 8.32
CA ARG A 88 -9.52 3.25 8.48
C ARG A 88 -8.21 2.51 8.80
N LEU A 89 -8.23 1.56 9.73
CA LEU A 89 -7.07 0.71 10.06
C LEU A 89 -6.46 0.05 8.82
N VAL A 90 -7.30 -0.56 7.99
CA VAL A 90 -6.86 -1.21 6.75
C VAL A 90 -6.19 -0.21 5.80
N TYR A 91 -6.74 0.99 5.68
CA TYR A 91 -6.17 2.02 4.82
C TYR A 91 -4.81 2.48 5.34
N GLU A 92 -4.70 2.78 6.63
CA GLU A 92 -3.45 3.16 7.30
C GLU A 92 -2.38 2.07 7.14
N TYR A 93 -2.75 0.80 7.32
CA TYR A 93 -1.84 -0.33 7.07
C TYR A 93 -1.30 -0.31 5.63
N ILE A 94 -2.18 -0.14 4.64
CA ILE A 94 -1.79 -0.11 3.22
C ILE A 94 -0.82 1.04 2.96
N ILE A 95 -1.11 2.25 3.44
CA ILE A 95 -0.25 3.41 3.21
C ILE A 95 1.11 3.23 3.91
N THR A 96 1.11 2.83 5.18
CA THR A 96 2.35 2.73 5.97
C THR A 96 3.26 1.57 5.57
N ASN A 97 2.69 0.48 5.05
CA ASN A 97 3.46 -0.75 4.78
C ASN A 97 3.60 -1.08 3.29
N LEU A 98 2.67 -0.62 2.43
CA LEU A 98 2.62 -1.05 1.03
C LEU A 98 2.83 0.10 0.03
N LEU A 99 2.79 1.35 0.48
CA LEU A 99 3.12 2.46 -0.41
C LEU A 99 4.61 2.37 -0.81
N PRO A 100 4.93 2.38 -2.11
CA PRO A 100 6.30 2.33 -2.56
C PRO A 100 7.12 3.51 -2.05
N LEU A 101 8.35 3.25 -1.61
CA LEU A 101 9.25 4.32 -1.20
C LEU A 101 9.82 5.03 -2.43
N TRP A 102 10.02 6.33 -2.32
CA TRP A 102 10.69 7.13 -3.35
C TRP A 102 12.04 7.62 -2.83
N ARG A 103 13.09 7.51 -3.65
CA ARG A 103 14.42 8.05 -3.33
C ARG A 103 14.99 8.88 -4.48
N LYS A 104 15.68 9.96 -4.13
CA LYS A 104 16.41 10.80 -5.08
C LYS A 104 17.81 10.23 -5.31
N CYS A 105 18.17 9.97 -6.55
CA CYS A 105 19.51 9.51 -6.93
C CYS A 105 20.54 10.60 -6.65
N CYS A 106 21.66 10.27 -5.99
CA CYS A 106 22.71 11.23 -5.67
C CYS A 106 23.65 11.55 -6.85
N GLN A 107 23.57 10.82 -7.97
CA GLN A 107 24.33 11.11 -9.19
C GLN A 107 23.54 11.93 -10.19
N CYS A 108 22.31 11.50 -10.54
CA CYS A 108 21.51 12.16 -11.58
C CYS A 108 20.40 13.08 -11.02
N SER A 109 20.24 13.15 -9.69
CA SER A 109 19.20 13.95 -9.02
C SER A 109 17.75 13.61 -9.37
N LYS A 110 17.49 12.53 -10.11
CA LYS A 110 16.12 12.08 -10.45
C LYS A 110 15.53 11.22 -9.32
N TRP A 111 14.22 11.33 -9.12
CA TRP A 111 13.48 10.46 -8.21
C TRP A 111 13.21 9.09 -8.85
N ARG A 112 13.25 8.05 -8.02
CA ARG A 112 12.94 6.67 -8.40
C ARG A 112 12.03 6.05 -7.36
N GLN A 113 11.03 5.33 -7.83
CA GLN A 113 10.27 4.41 -7.01
C GLN A 113 11.14 3.18 -6.70
N ILE A 114 11.23 2.83 -5.43
CA ILE A 114 11.95 1.66 -4.94
C ILE A 114 10.94 0.52 -4.80
N PRO A 115 11.18 -0.65 -5.42
CA PRO A 115 10.27 -1.78 -5.26
C PRO A 115 10.21 -2.21 -3.79
N ILE A 116 9.04 -2.63 -3.35
CA ILE A 116 8.73 -2.91 -1.94
C ILE A 116 9.64 -4.00 -1.34
N GLU A 117 10.14 -4.93 -2.16
CA GLU A 117 11.07 -5.98 -1.76
C GLU A 117 12.44 -5.41 -1.35
N PHE A 118 12.83 -4.28 -1.91
CA PHE A 118 14.09 -3.59 -1.62
C PHE A 118 13.96 -2.56 -0.50
N SER A 119 12.73 -2.09 -0.22
CA SER A 119 12.47 -1.15 0.89
C SER A 119 12.98 -1.70 2.23
N PHE A 120 12.83 -3.00 2.48
CA PHE A 120 13.28 -3.64 3.72
C PHE A 120 14.77 -4.06 3.72
N LYS A 121 15.34 -4.40 2.55
CA LYS A 121 16.73 -4.92 2.45
C LYS A 121 17.79 -3.87 2.15
N GLN A 122 17.43 -2.74 1.53
CA GLN A 122 18.40 -1.73 1.07
C GLN A 122 18.04 -0.28 1.45
N GLY A 123 16.89 -0.05 2.10
CA GLY A 123 16.15 1.20 1.92
C GLY A 123 16.36 2.36 2.91
N LEU A 124 16.79 2.14 4.14
CA LEU A 124 16.91 3.23 5.14
C LEU A 124 18.33 3.51 5.63
N THR A 125 19.25 2.56 5.51
CA THR A 125 20.58 2.67 6.15
C THR A 125 21.67 3.23 5.26
N LYS A 126 21.55 3.13 3.93
CA LYS A 126 22.53 3.73 3.01
C LYS A 126 22.15 5.18 2.70
N SER A 127 22.95 6.12 3.21
CA SER A 127 22.78 7.57 2.97
C SER A 127 22.86 7.97 1.49
N ARG A 128 23.51 7.15 0.64
CA ARG A 128 23.66 7.39 -0.80
C ARG A 128 22.92 6.33 -1.62
N PHE A 129 21.92 6.78 -2.39
CA PHE A 129 21.22 5.97 -3.39
C PHE A 129 21.67 6.39 -4.79
N VAL A 130 22.09 5.41 -5.60
CA VAL A 130 22.42 5.58 -7.02
C VAL A 130 21.45 4.73 -7.81
N CYS A 131 20.78 5.31 -8.79
CA CYS A 131 19.89 4.56 -9.67
C CYS A 131 20.71 3.78 -10.71
N SER A 132 20.28 2.56 -10.99
CA SER A 132 20.68 1.80 -12.18
C SER A 132 20.09 2.40 -13.45
#